data_AF-A0A6J0JUW6-F1
#
_entry.id   AF-A0A6J0JUW6-F1
#
_cell.length_a   1.000
_cell.length_b   1.000
_cell.length_c   1.000
_cell.angle_alpha   90.00
_cell.angle_beta   90.00
_cell.angle_gamma   90.00
#
_symmetry.space_group_name_H-M   'P 1'
#
loop_
_entity.id
_entity.type
_entity.pdbx_description
1 polymer ?
#
loop_
_entity_poly.entity_id
_entity_poly.type
_entity_poly.pdbx_seq_one_letter_code
_entity_poly.pdbx_strand_id
1 'polypeptide(L)'
;MSSPEKKKEKVEELPSNPTPSLPDELLTSCIARLSRLYYPTFSLVSKSFGSLLASPELYKARSLSSRTESCLYLCLESSSDSRWYTLCLKPDDVSKKNKKSTSYVLSKVPALLSPPAVFSGLVSVGSDIYNIRSSSNVSVLDCQVNTWRKAPSVPVELMTFSACVFDEKIHVAGIHAESLKNVSMVLDARTGTWDHAVPIPTSLTRRGVLNMRSVCIDGKPHVAIDRGVVCYNSLEGKWERAKSNMGSFWFSDSYSEVENVLYTVRDGELRWYDGEVNAWISVEGLVGLPKFLPGVSVRLCDYGGKMVVVWDKDMLSSGEKMIWCAEIALERREISEMWGKVEWIDHVLTVPIGYYIVKALAVIV
;
A
#
# COMPACT_ATOMS: atom_id res chain seq x y z
N MET A 1 -32.94 76.71 -18.82
CA MET A 1 -32.45 75.38 -19.23
C MET A 1 -32.31 74.54 -17.97
N SER A 2 -33.24 73.60 -17.75
CA SER A 2 -33.30 72.74 -16.56
C SER A 2 -32.67 71.38 -16.90
N SER A 3 -31.81 70.88 -16.01
CA SER A 3 -31.11 69.59 -16.14
C SER A 3 -32.01 68.46 -15.59
N PRO A 4 -32.09 67.27 -16.22
CA PRO A 4 -32.88 66.17 -15.68
C PRO A 4 -32.05 65.32 -14.69
N GLU A 5 -32.56 65.16 -13.47
CA GLU A 5 -32.04 64.20 -12.49
C GLU A 5 -32.35 62.76 -12.91
N LYS A 6 -31.30 61.94 -13.04
CA LYS A 6 -31.44 60.47 -13.20
C LYS A 6 -31.77 59.83 -11.86
N LYS A 7 -33.01 59.34 -11.71
CA LYS A 7 -33.39 58.39 -10.64
C LYS A 7 -32.58 57.10 -10.80
N LYS A 8 -31.81 56.74 -9.78
CA LYS A 8 -31.23 55.39 -9.64
C LYS A 8 -32.32 54.46 -9.10
N GLU A 9 -32.71 53.46 -9.89
CA GLU A 9 -33.49 52.33 -9.39
C GLU A 9 -32.63 51.52 -8.42
N LYS A 10 -33.22 51.23 -7.27
CA LYS A 10 -32.64 50.42 -6.21
C LYS A 10 -32.92 48.96 -6.57
N VAL A 11 -31.89 48.22 -6.95
CA VAL A 11 -31.97 46.77 -7.13
C VAL A 11 -32.22 46.14 -5.76
N GLU A 12 -33.40 45.56 -5.56
CA GLU A 12 -33.68 44.72 -4.40
C GLU A 12 -32.88 43.43 -4.53
N GLU A 13 -31.91 43.24 -3.64
CA GLU A 13 -31.26 41.95 -3.43
C GLU A 13 -32.30 40.97 -2.88
N LEU A 14 -32.63 39.93 -3.67
CA LEU A 14 -33.39 38.79 -3.15
C LEU A 14 -32.60 38.14 -2.01
N PRO A 15 -33.25 37.83 -0.87
CA PRO A 15 -32.59 37.09 0.20
C PRO A 15 -32.12 35.74 -0.34
N SER A 16 -30.82 35.49 -0.25
CA SER A 16 -30.25 34.18 -0.48
C SER A 16 -30.90 33.20 0.49
N ASN A 17 -31.84 32.37 -0.01
CA ASN A 17 -32.40 31.29 0.77
C ASN A 17 -31.25 30.40 1.27
N PRO A 18 -31.03 30.26 2.59
CA PRO A 18 -30.15 29.23 3.08
C PRO A 18 -30.82 27.90 2.71
N THR A 19 -30.18 27.15 1.82
CA THR A 19 -30.52 25.74 1.63
C THR A 19 -30.52 25.10 3.02
N PRO A 20 -31.59 24.40 3.44
CA PRO A 20 -31.59 23.76 4.75
C PRO A 20 -30.46 22.76 4.77
N SER A 21 -29.38 23.10 5.48
CA SER A 21 -28.23 22.22 5.64
C SER A 21 -28.69 20.99 6.41
N LEU A 22 -28.49 19.82 5.81
CA LEU A 22 -28.64 18.56 6.52
C LEU A 22 -27.79 18.62 7.80
N PRO A 23 -28.26 18.15 8.97
CA PRO A 23 -27.43 18.06 10.17
C PRO A 23 -26.11 17.33 9.87
N ASP A 24 -25.00 17.85 10.37
CA ASP A 24 -23.66 17.30 10.11
C ASP A 24 -23.55 15.82 10.48
N GLU A 25 -24.31 15.36 11.49
CA GLU A 25 -24.39 13.95 11.88
C GLU A 25 -24.99 13.05 10.80
N LEU A 26 -26.08 13.49 10.16
CA LEU A 26 -26.70 12.74 9.07
C LEU A 26 -25.78 12.73 7.85
N LEU A 27 -25.11 13.84 7.56
CA LEU A 27 -24.13 13.92 6.48
C LEU A 27 -22.95 12.97 6.74
N THR A 28 -22.42 12.96 7.96
CA THR A 28 -21.36 12.05 8.40
C THR A 28 -21.78 10.58 8.23
N SER A 29 -22.98 10.22 8.67
CA SER A 29 -23.53 8.87 8.53
C SER A 29 -23.71 8.45 7.07
N CYS A 30 -24.16 9.36 6.21
CA CYS A 30 -24.28 9.12 4.77
C CYS A 30 -22.90 8.90 4.12
N ILE A 31 -21.94 9.79 4.37
CA ILE A 31 -20.60 9.71 3.78
C ILE A 31 -19.83 8.50 4.31
N ALA A 32 -20.00 8.14 5.59
CA ALA A 32 -19.38 6.96 6.20
C ALA A 32 -19.75 5.65 5.47
N ARG A 33 -20.88 5.62 4.76
CA ARG A 33 -21.32 4.43 3.99
C ARG A 33 -20.73 4.38 2.58
N LEU A 34 -20.12 5.46 2.11
CA LEU A 34 -19.56 5.56 0.77
C LEU A 34 -18.14 5.00 0.75
N SER A 35 -17.75 4.42 -0.38
CA SER A 35 -16.36 4.00 -0.57
C SER A 35 -15.45 5.23 -0.63
N ARG A 36 -14.27 5.11 0.00
CA ARG A 36 -13.18 6.10 -0.04
C ARG A 36 -12.69 6.38 -1.44
N LEU A 37 -12.92 5.48 -2.40
CA LEU A 37 -12.64 5.72 -3.81
C LEU A 37 -13.32 7.00 -4.35
N TYR A 38 -14.47 7.38 -3.80
CA TYR A 38 -15.21 8.57 -4.22
C TYR A 38 -14.84 9.85 -3.45
N TYR A 39 -14.01 9.77 -2.41
CA TYR A 39 -13.73 10.91 -1.53
C TYR A 39 -13.14 12.12 -2.27
N PRO A 40 -12.21 11.97 -3.24
CA PRO A 40 -11.77 13.13 -4.02
C PRO A 40 -12.91 13.83 -4.75
N THR A 41 -13.81 13.08 -5.39
CA THR A 41 -14.98 13.64 -6.07
C THR A 41 -15.88 14.40 -5.10
N PHE A 42 -16.15 13.85 -3.91
CA PHE A 42 -16.97 14.52 -2.90
C PHE A 42 -16.30 15.77 -2.32
N SER A 43 -14.97 15.77 -2.16
CA SER A 43 -14.23 16.93 -1.68
C SER A 43 -14.36 18.15 -2.60
N LEU A 44 -14.65 17.92 -3.89
CA LEU A 44 -14.85 18.97 -4.89
C LEU A 44 -16.27 19.57 -4.88
N VAL A 45 -17.24 18.93 -4.22
CA VAL A 45 -18.63 19.38 -4.17
C VAL A 45 -18.79 20.64 -3.33
N SER A 46 -18.19 20.67 -2.13
CA SER A 46 -18.18 21.86 -1.27
C SER A 46 -17.05 21.82 -0.24
N LYS A 47 -16.71 22.99 0.31
CA LYS A 47 -15.73 23.09 1.41
C LYS A 47 -16.14 22.29 2.65
N SER A 48 -17.44 22.24 2.95
CA SER A 48 -17.98 21.47 4.09
C SER A 48 -17.74 19.97 3.92
N PHE A 49 -17.96 19.42 2.71
CA PHE A 49 -17.61 18.03 2.42
C PHE A 49 -16.11 17.78 2.57
N GLY A 50 -15.27 18.68 2.04
CA GLY A 50 -13.82 18.59 2.22
C GLY A 50 -13.39 18.55 3.70
N SER A 51 -13.95 19.45 4.53
CA SER A 51 -13.70 19.49 5.98
C SER A 51 -14.19 18.24 6.70
N LEU A 52 -15.34 17.69 6.30
CA LEU A 52 -15.89 16.47 6.88
C LEU A 52 -15.07 15.22 6.52
N LEU A 53 -14.57 15.13 5.29
CA LEU A 53 -13.69 14.03 4.86
C LEU A 53 -12.33 14.03 5.58
N ALA A 54 -11.90 15.20 6.06
CA ALA A 54 -10.72 15.36 6.89
C ALA A 54 -10.99 15.14 8.39
N SER A 55 -12.26 15.02 8.82
CA SER A 55 -12.61 14.83 10.23
C SER A 55 -12.35 13.41 10.73
N PRO A 56 -11.74 13.23 11.92
CA PRO A 56 -11.70 11.95 12.62
C PRO A 56 -13.09 11.35 12.91
N GLU A 57 -14.12 12.19 13.05
CA GLU A 57 -15.51 11.80 13.36
C GLU A 57 -16.09 10.87 12.28
N LEU A 58 -15.72 11.09 11.02
CA LEU A 58 -16.13 10.23 9.91
C LEU A 58 -15.61 8.81 10.09
N TYR A 59 -14.36 8.66 10.49
CA TYR A 59 -13.73 7.34 10.68
C TYR A 59 -14.28 6.62 11.92
N LYS A 60 -14.63 7.35 12.98
CA LYS A 60 -15.38 6.79 14.11
C LYS A 60 -16.73 6.24 13.65
N ALA A 61 -17.48 6.97 12.83
CA ALA A 61 -18.78 6.53 12.30
C ALA A 61 -18.65 5.28 11.40
N ARG A 62 -17.60 5.20 10.58
CA ARG A 62 -17.29 4.01 9.77
C ARG A 62 -16.98 2.79 10.63
N SER A 63 -16.12 2.96 11.63
CA SER A 63 -15.75 1.90 12.57
C SER A 63 -16.99 1.37 13.30
N LEU A 64 -17.85 2.25 13.82
CA LEU A 64 -19.10 1.88 14.50
C LEU A 64 -20.08 1.14 13.59
N SER A 65 -20.06 1.40 12.28
CA SER A 65 -20.91 0.73 11.30
C SER A 65 -20.28 -0.51 10.66
N SER A 66 -19.10 -0.93 11.15
CA SER A 66 -18.31 -2.05 10.59
C SER A 66 -18.08 -1.91 9.08
N ARG A 67 -17.92 -0.67 8.61
CA ARG A 67 -17.67 -0.32 7.21
C ARG A 67 -16.17 -0.14 7.01
N THR A 68 -15.44 -1.24 7.04
CA THR A 68 -14.04 -1.27 6.66
C THR A 68 -13.89 -1.54 5.17
N GLU A 69 -12.93 -0.89 4.53
CA GLU A 69 -12.58 -1.18 3.14
C GLU A 69 -11.06 -1.22 2.94
N SER A 70 -10.61 -2.06 2.02
CA SER A 70 -9.23 -2.08 1.57
C SER A 70 -8.94 -0.83 0.75
N CYS A 71 -7.98 -0.02 1.19
CA CYS A 71 -7.53 1.18 0.48
C CYS A 71 -6.10 0.97 0.00
N LEU A 72 -5.89 1.11 -1.31
CA LEU A 72 -4.57 0.99 -1.91
C LEU A 72 -3.78 2.29 -1.70
N TYR A 73 -2.55 2.15 -1.22
CA TYR A 73 -1.56 3.21 -1.11
C TYR A 73 -0.32 2.85 -1.92
N LEU A 74 0.20 3.82 -2.67
CA LEU A 74 1.40 3.69 -3.47
C LEU A 74 2.45 4.69 -2.99
N CYS A 75 3.65 4.20 -2.69
CA CYS A 75 4.81 5.02 -2.41
C CYS A 75 5.68 5.12 -3.66
N LEU A 76 5.90 6.35 -4.14
CA LEU A 76 6.83 6.69 -5.21
C LEU A 76 7.95 7.54 -4.64
N GLU A 77 9.18 7.26 -5.04
CA GLU A 77 10.36 7.98 -4.57
C GLU A 77 11.18 8.52 -5.73
N SER A 78 11.81 9.66 -5.50
CA SER A 78 12.76 10.33 -6.38
C SER A 78 13.99 10.72 -5.56
N SER A 79 15.05 11.21 -6.21
CA SER A 79 16.29 11.62 -5.52
C SER A 79 16.09 12.68 -4.44
N SER A 80 14.97 13.40 -4.43
CA SER A 80 14.71 14.54 -3.54
C SER A 80 13.42 14.44 -2.72
N ASP A 81 12.52 13.50 -3.04
CA ASP A 81 11.17 13.49 -2.47
C ASP A 81 10.56 12.08 -2.47
N SER A 82 9.80 11.78 -1.42
CA SER A 82 8.98 10.59 -1.25
C SER A 82 7.50 11.01 -1.25
N ARG A 83 6.72 10.45 -2.17
CA ARG A 83 5.31 10.80 -2.36
C ARG A 83 4.41 9.59 -2.18
N TRP A 84 3.32 9.83 -1.48
CA TRP A 84 2.29 8.83 -1.26
C TRP A 84 1.06 9.19 -2.06
N TYR A 85 0.45 8.15 -2.63
CA TYR A 85 -0.77 8.25 -3.40
C TYR A 85 -1.77 7.22 -2.91
N THR A 86 -3.05 7.49 -3.07
CA THR A 86 -4.11 6.51 -2.81
C THR A 86 -5.01 6.36 -4.03
N LEU A 87 -5.51 5.15 -4.26
CA LEU A 87 -6.39 4.86 -5.40
C LEU A 87 -7.76 5.49 -5.20
N CYS A 88 -8.26 6.13 -6.24
CA CYS A 88 -9.55 6.79 -6.26
C CYS A 88 -10.23 6.60 -7.62
N LEU A 89 -11.52 6.88 -7.68
CA LEU A 89 -12.23 7.02 -8.93
C LEU A 89 -11.98 8.42 -9.50
N LYS A 90 -11.71 8.46 -10.79
CA LYS A 90 -11.58 9.70 -11.53
C LYS A 90 -12.94 10.41 -11.53
N PRO A 91 -12.99 11.71 -11.18
CA PRO A 91 -14.23 12.48 -11.33
C PRO A 91 -14.68 12.43 -12.79
N ASP A 92 -15.97 12.14 -13.02
CA ASP A 92 -16.52 12.06 -14.36
C ASP A 92 -16.29 13.37 -15.11
N ASP A 93 -15.59 13.29 -16.24
CA ASP A 93 -15.48 14.40 -17.17
C ASP A 93 -16.77 14.46 -17.98
N VAL A 94 -17.70 15.33 -17.56
CA VAL A 94 -19.03 15.53 -18.15
C VAL A 94 -18.96 15.82 -19.66
N SER A 95 -17.78 16.17 -20.19
CA SER A 95 -17.55 16.39 -21.62
C SER A 95 -17.42 15.11 -22.46
N LYS A 96 -17.14 13.94 -21.86
CA LYS A 96 -16.91 12.67 -22.58
C LYS A 96 -18.11 11.74 -22.48
N LYS A 97 -19.15 12.02 -23.27
CA LYS A 97 -20.45 11.32 -23.27
C LYS A 97 -20.44 9.81 -23.60
N ASN A 98 -19.31 9.17 -23.91
CA ASN A 98 -19.29 7.84 -24.53
C ASN A 98 -18.23 6.86 -24.01
N LYS A 99 -18.09 6.66 -22.69
CA LYS A 99 -17.46 5.43 -22.16
C LYS A 99 -17.92 5.12 -20.72
N LYS A 100 -18.71 4.06 -20.57
CA LYS A 100 -19.09 3.44 -19.27
C LYS A 100 -17.92 2.65 -18.67
N SER A 101 -16.73 3.23 -18.54
CA SER A 101 -15.65 2.60 -17.76
C SER A 101 -15.35 3.50 -16.58
N THR A 102 -15.62 2.99 -15.37
CA THR A 102 -15.05 3.53 -14.14
C THR A 102 -13.55 3.64 -14.34
N SER A 103 -13.02 4.88 -14.38
CA SER A 103 -11.60 5.12 -14.57
C SER A 103 -10.97 5.34 -13.21
N TYR A 104 -9.93 4.58 -12.91
CA TYR A 104 -9.16 4.73 -11.68
C TYR A 104 -8.04 5.77 -11.85
N VAL A 105 -7.73 6.48 -10.77
CA VAL A 105 -6.63 7.45 -10.69
C VAL A 105 -5.98 7.38 -9.31
N LEU A 106 -4.68 7.66 -9.24
CA LEU A 106 -3.98 7.84 -7.98
C LEU A 106 -4.01 9.32 -7.57
N SER A 107 -4.67 9.61 -6.45
CA SER A 107 -4.68 10.94 -5.85
C SER A 107 -3.52 11.09 -4.88
N LYS A 108 -2.85 12.25 -4.89
CA LYS A 108 -1.73 12.52 -3.97
C LYS A 108 -2.25 12.63 -2.54
N VAL A 109 -1.61 11.93 -1.61
CA VAL A 109 -1.87 12.05 -0.17
C VAL A 109 -1.35 13.42 0.30
N PRO A 110 -2.17 14.26 1.00
CA PRO A 110 -1.82 15.65 1.35
C PRO A 110 -0.63 15.87 2.29
N ALA A 111 0.14 14.85 2.65
CA ALA A 111 1.25 14.95 3.59
C ALA A 111 2.34 15.91 3.08
N LEU A 112 2.62 16.97 3.85
CA LEU A 112 3.48 18.09 3.45
C LEU A 112 4.93 17.69 3.15
N LEU A 113 5.47 16.66 3.81
CA LEU A 113 6.75 16.01 3.50
C LEU A 113 6.70 14.58 4.04
N SER A 114 6.81 13.57 3.17
CA SER A 114 6.85 12.18 3.65
C SER A 114 8.30 11.77 3.92
N PRO A 115 8.56 11.04 5.01
CA PRO A 115 9.90 10.50 5.26
C PRO A 115 10.32 9.57 4.11
N PRO A 116 11.62 9.52 3.76
CA PRO A 116 12.14 8.53 2.82
C PRO A 116 11.72 7.13 3.22
N ALA A 117 11.45 6.27 2.24
CA ALA A 117 10.88 4.97 2.49
C ALA A 117 11.71 3.87 1.83
N VAL A 118 11.87 2.74 2.52
CA VAL A 118 12.55 1.57 1.97
C VAL A 118 11.56 0.41 1.88
N PHE A 119 11.57 -0.30 0.74
CA PHE A 119 10.62 -1.39 0.47
C PHE A 119 10.54 -2.40 1.63
N SER A 120 11.70 -2.77 2.18
CA SER A 120 11.82 -3.77 3.24
C SER A 120 11.33 -3.28 4.60
N GLY A 121 11.17 -1.97 4.80
CA GLY A 121 10.70 -1.36 6.05
C GLY A 121 9.25 -0.89 6.04
N LEU A 122 8.56 -1.04 4.91
CA LEU A 122 7.18 -0.62 4.75
C LEU A 122 6.22 -1.78 4.99
N VAL A 123 5.33 -1.66 5.96
CA VAL A 123 4.28 -2.66 6.26
C VAL A 123 2.98 -1.98 6.67
N SER A 124 1.84 -2.61 6.41
CA SER A 124 0.53 -2.14 6.88
C SER A 124 0.03 -2.97 8.06
N VAL A 125 -0.52 -2.31 9.07
CA VAL A 125 -1.23 -2.93 10.19
C VAL A 125 -2.53 -2.16 10.41
N GLY A 126 -3.67 -2.79 10.16
CA GLY A 126 -4.97 -2.12 10.20
C GLY A 126 -5.02 -0.91 9.26
N SER A 127 -5.31 0.27 9.82
CA SER A 127 -5.37 1.55 9.09
C SER A 127 -4.04 2.31 9.04
N ASP A 128 -2.95 1.72 9.49
CA ASP A 128 -1.67 2.38 9.62
C ASP A 128 -0.61 1.76 8.69
N ILE A 129 0.24 2.61 8.12
CA ILE A 129 1.44 2.18 7.40
C ILE A 129 2.66 2.54 8.22
N TYR A 130 3.43 1.53 8.61
CA TYR A 130 4.69 1.68 9.33
C TYR A 130 5.83 1.78 8.32
N ASN A 131 6.70 2.77 8.53
CA ASN A 131 7.92 3.00 7.78
C ASN A 131 9.12 2.94 8.73
N ILE A 132 9.79 1.79 8.72
CA ILE A 132 11.05 1.54 9.44
C ILE A 132 12.21 1.91 8.52
N ARG A 133 13.17 2.70 9.02
CA ARG A 133 14.30 3.23 8.24
C ARG A 133 15.64 2.79 8.79
N SER A 134 16.69 2.92 7.99
CA SER A 134 18.09 2.53 8.26
C SER A 134 18.75 3.22 9.45
N SER A 135 18.14 4.27 10.01
CA SER A 135 18.57 4.90 11.26
C SER A 135 17.73 4.44 12.47
N SER A 136 17.11 3.26 12.38
CA SER A 136 16.18 2.71 13.38
C SER A 136 14.95 3.58 13.70
N ASN A 137 14.71 4.64 12.92
CA ASN A 137 13.57 5.53 13.12
C ASN A 137 12.31 4.91 12.51
N VAL A 138 11.24 4.91 13.29
CA VAL A 138 9.92 4.43 12.84
C VAL A 138 8.97 5.61 12.71
N SER A 139 8.34 5.71 11.55
CA SER A 139 7.27 6.69 11.29
C SER A 139 6.03 5.94 10.85
N VAL A 140 4.87 6.45 11.24
CA VAL A 140 3.58 5.81 10.95
C VAL A 140 2.72 6.80 10.17
N LEU A 141 2.23 6.40 9.01
CA LEU A 141 1.21 7.11 8.28
C LEU A 141 -0.16 6.61 8.75
N ASP A 142 -0.86 7.48 9.46
CA ASP A 142 -2.27 7.31 9.77
C ASP A 142 -3.06 7.43 8.47
N CYS A 143 -3.61 6.34 7.94
CA CYS A 143 -4.34 6.37 6.67
C CYS A 143 -5.79 6.84 6.83
N GLN A 144 -6.29 7.03 8.05
CA GLN A 144 -7.60 7.66 8.27
C GLN A 144 -7.48 9.16 7.99
N VAL A 145 -6.59 9.85 8.70
CA VAL A 145 -6.42 11.30 8.54
C VAL A 145 -5.29 11.70 7.57
N ASN A 146 -4.57 10.71 7.01
CA ASN A 146 -3.45 10.90 6.09
C ASN A 146 -2.32 11.77 6.68
N THR A 147 -1.96 11.52 7.94
CA THR A 147 -0.91 12.28 8.65
C THR A 147 0.19 11.37 9.18
N TRP A 148 1.42 11.90 9.22
CA TRP A 148 2.57 11.19 9.75
C TRP A 148 2.73 11.45 11.25
N ARG A 149 3.00 10.39 12.01
CA ARG A 149 3.41 10.43 13.42
C ARG A 149 4.67 9.61 13.65
N LYS A 150 5.39 9.90 14.74
CA LYS A 150 6.53 9.08 15.16
C LYS A 150 6.06 7.86 15.95
N ALA A 151 6.76 6.75 15.83
CA ALA A 151 6.60 5.57 16.67
C ALA A 151 7.93 5.24 17.37
N PRO A 152 7.91 4.38 18.39
CA PRO A 152 9.12 3.95 19.09
C PRO A 152 10.16 3.38 18.14
N SER A 153 11.37 3.91 18.19
CA SER A 153 12.49 3.48 17.36
C SER A 153 12.87 2.03 17.63
N VAL A 154 13.44 1.39 16.62
CA VAL A 154 13.98 0.03 16.74
C VAL A 154 15.06 0.03 17.86
N PRO A 155 15.00 -0.90 18.83
CA PRO A 155 15.88 -0.86 20.02
C PRO A 155 17.37 -1.00 19.73
N VAL A 156 17.73 -1.50 18.54
CA VAL A 156 19.11 -1.72 18.10
C VAL A 156 19.31 -1.12 16.72
N GLU A 157 20.54 -0.75 16.40
CA GLU A 157 20.89 -0.24 15.07
C GLU A 157 21.02 -1.40 14.07
N LEU A 158 20.33 -1.29 12.93
CA LEU A 158 20.31 -2.33 11.91
C LEU A 158 21.00 -1.86 10.63
N MET A 159 22.00 -2.60 10.17
CA MET A 159 22.69 -2.34 8.90
C MET A 159 21.78 -2.61 7.69
N THR A 160 20.96 -3.66 7.78
CA THR A 160 19.93 -4.02 6.80
C THR A 160 18.84 -4.77 7.53
N PHE A 161 17.61 -4.70 7.03
CA PHE A 161 16.45 -5.33 7.66
C PHE A 161 15.32 -5.52 6.67
N SER A 162 14.37 -6.39 7.06
CA SER A 162 13.07 -6.53 6.44
C SER A 162 11.99 -6.76 7.50
N ALA A 163 10.80 -6.25 7.23
CA ALA A 163 9.64 -6.34 8.10
C ALA A 163 8.49 -7.07 7.41
N CYS A 164 7.77 -7.88 8.17
CA CYS A 164 6.51 -8.52 7.77
C CYS A 164 5.54 -8.46 8.96
N VAL A 165 4.26 -8.71 8.69
CA VAL A 165 3.19 -8.60 9.70
C VAL A 165 2.61 -9.97 9.97
N PHE A 166 2.40 -10.27 11.25
CA PHE A 166 1.69 -11.46 11.70
C PHE A 166 1.00 -11.13 13.03
N ASP A 167 -0.27 -11.51 13.17
CA ASP A 167 -1.03 -11.32 14.42
C ASP A 167 -0.99 -9.87 14.94
N GLU A 168 -1.22 -8.89 14.06
CA GLU A 168 -1.12 -7.44 14.34
C GLU A 168 0.25 -6.96 14.85
N LYS A 169 1.27 -7.81 14.79
CA LYS A 169 2.63 -7.50 15.20
C LYS A 169 3.56 -7.39 14.00
N ILE A 170 4.49 -6.46 14.09
CA ILE A 170 5.49 -6.23 13.05
C ILE A 170 6.75 -7.00 13.44
N HIS A 171 7.03 -8.07 12.69
CA HIS A 171 8.23 -8.88 12.83
C HIS A 171 9.33 -8.29 11.96
N VAL A 172 10.41 -7.83 12.61
CA VAL A 172 11.60 -7.28 11.96
C VAL A 172 12.74 -8.28 12.09
N ALA A 173 13.36 -8.61 10.97
CA ALA A 173 14.61 -9.35 10.92
C ALA A 173 15.67 -8.49 10.25
N GLY A 174 16.88 -8.46 10.81
CA GLY A 174 17.96 -7.61 10.31
C GLY A 174 19.33 -8.04 10.78
N ILE A 175 20.35 -7.29 10.36
CA ILE A 175 21.73 -7.42 10.83
C ILE A 175 22.01 -6.33 11.84
N HIS A 176 22.35 -6.71 13.07
CA HIS A 176 22.82 -5.77 14.08
C HIS A 176 24.14 -5.11 13.64
N ALA A 177 24.16 -3.78 13.57
CA ALA A 177 25.26 -3.01 12.98
C ALA A 177 26.62 -3.27 13.64
N GLU A 178 26.66 -3.37 14.98
CA GLU A 178 27.91 -3.59 15.71
C GLU A 178 28.39 -5.04 15.64
N SER A 179 27.49 -5.99 15.91
CA SER A 179 27.87 -7.40 16.05
C SER A 179 27.91 -8.19 14.73
N LEU A 180 27.32 -7.63 13.67
CA LEU A 180 27.11 -8.28 12.37
C LEU A 180 26.34 -9.61 12.45
N LYS A 181 25.59 -9.83 13.53
CA LYS A 181 24.73 -10.99 13.73
C LYS A 181 23.33 -10.71 13.25
N ASN A 182 22.68 -11.74 12.73
CA ASN A 182 21.27 -11.71 12.39
C ASN A 182 20.43 -11.66 13.69
N VAL A 183 19.52 -10.71 13.77
CA VAL A 183 18.63 -10.49 14.91
C VAL A 183 17.20 -10.38 14.42
N SER A 184 16.28 -10.79 15.29
CA SER A 184 14.84 -10.67 15.12
C SER A 184 14.26 -9.93 16.31
N MET A 185 13.25 -9.10 16.06
CA MET A 185 12.49 -8.41 17.10
C MET A 185 11.07 -8.16 16.61
N VAL A 186 10.17 -7.89 17.54
CA VAL A 186 8.75 -7.75 17.27
C VAL A 186 8.27 -6.44 17.88
N LEU A 187 7.53 -5.66 17.10
CA LEU A 187 6.81 -4.48 17.58
C LEU A 187 5.33 -4.87 17.69
N ASP A 188 4.78 -4.78 18.90
CA ASP A 188 3.33 -4.80 19.10
C ASP A 188 2.78 -3.44 18.66
N ALA A 189 2.05 -3.43 17.53
CA ALA A 189 1.54 -2.20 16.94
C ALA A 189 0.49 -1.50 17.81
N ARG A 190 -0.23 -2.25 18.65
CA ARG A 190 -1.28 -1.75 19.53
C ARG A 190 -0.70 -1.05 20.76
N THR A 191 0.33 -1.63 21.37
CA THR A 191 0.97 -1.04 22.55
C THR A 191 2.13 -0.11 22.21
N GLY A 192 2.69 -0.22 20.99
CA GLY A 192 3.91 0.46 20.59
C GLY A 192 5.16 -0.09 21.28
N THR A 193 5.11 -1.29 21.87
CA THR A 193 6.24 -1.85 22.61
C THR A 193 7.04 -2.82 21.76
N TRP A 194 8.36 -2.72 21.84
CA TRP A 194 9.29 -3.67 21.25
C TRP A 194 9.61 -4.80 22.21
N ASP A 195 9.63 -6.02 21.68
CA ASP A 195 10.24 -7.16 22.34
C ASP A 195 11.78 -7.06 22.30
N HIS A 196 12.43 -7.83 23.16
CA HIS A 196 13.88 -7.96 23.15
C HIS A 196 14.37 -8.57 21.83
N ALA A 197 15.50 -8.08 21.32
CA ALA A 197 16.13 -8.64 20.15
C ALA A 197 16.62 -10.08 20.42
N VAL A 198 16.13 -11.02 19.62
CA VAL A 198 16.48 -12.45 19.69
C VAL A 198 17.45 -12.78 18.53
N PRO A 199 18.58 -13.43 18.78
CA PRO A 199 19.47 -13.88 17.71
C PRO A 199 18.80 -14.90 16.79
N ILE A 200 18.93 -14.72 15.47
CA ILE A 200 18.61 -15.79 14.52
C ILE A 200 19.81 -16.74 14.49
N PRO A 201 19.63 -18.06 14.75
CA PRO A 201 20.74 -19.00 14.88
C PRO A 201 21.69 -18.99 13.68
N THR A 202 22.99 -18.83 13.94
CA THR A 202 24.04 -18.84 12.91
C THR A 202 24.21 -20.20 12.24
N SER A 203 23.73 -21.28 12.86
CA SER A 203 23.64 -22.60 12.21
C SER A 203 22.67 -22.59 11.02
N LEU A 204 21.68 -21.69 11.04
CA LEU A 204 20.69 -21.54 9.99
C LEU A 204 21.13 -20.51 8.94
N THR A 205 22.04 -19.59 9.28
CA THR A 205 22.44 -18.46 8.42
C THR A 205 23.96 -18.39 8.21
N ARG A 206 24.45 -18.21 6.98
CA ARG A 206 25.84 -17.73 6.79
C ARG A 206 25.92 -16.24 7.16
N ARG A 207 27.12 -15.79 7.55
CA ARG A 207 27.41 -14.42 8.01
C ARG A 207 26.83 -13.37 7.05
N GLY A 208 26.17 -12.35 7.60
CA GLY A 208 25.89 -11.07 6.96
C GLY A 208 25.08 -11.13 5.65
N VAL A 209 23.80 -11.50 5.72
CA VAL A 209 22.88 -11.40 4.58
C VAL A 209 22.54 -9.93 4.27
N LEU A 210 23.17 -9.39 3.24
CA LEU A 210 22.75 -8.13 2.64
C LEU A 210 21.44 -8.34 1.87
N ASN A 211 20.50 -7.39 1.99
CA ASN A 211 19.17 -7.42 1.34
C ASN A 211 18.22 -8.50 1.84
N MET A 212 18.00 -8.56 3.16
CA MET A 212 16.95 -9.41 3.73
C MET A 212 15.58 -9.10 3.11
N ARG A 213 14.78 -10.15 2.93
CA ARG A 213 13.36 -10.07 2.55
C ARG A 213 12.56 -10.95 3.48
N SER A 214 11.40 -10.48 3.88
CA SER A 214 10.51 -11.20 4.77
C SER A 214 9.07 -11.16 4.29
N VAL A 215 8.34 -12.19 4.67
CA VAL A 215 6.92 -12.38 4.36
C VAL A 215 6.30 -13.26 5.46
N CYS A 216 5.01 -13.18 5.71
CA CYS A 216 4.32 -14.11 6.59
C CYS A 216 3.53 -15.11 5.74
N ILE A 217 3.65 -16.40 6.02
CA ILE A 217 2.90 -17.47 5.34
C ILE A 217 2.53 -18.50 6.38
N ASP A 218 1.30 -19.01 6.33
CA ASP A 218 0.77 -20.01 7.29
C ASP A 218 0.95 -19.57 8.75
N GLY A 219 0.79 -18.27 8.99
CA GLY A 219 0.99 -17.66 10.31
C GLY A 219 2.43 -17.73 10.84
N LYS A 220 3.42 -17.93 9.98
CA LYS A 220 4.83 -17.94 10.34
C LYS A 220 5.59 -16.83 9.61
N PRO A 221 6.31 -15.95 10.33
CA PRO A 221 7.26 -15.03 9.72
C PRO A 221 8.38 -15.82 9.03
N HIS A 222 8.53 -15.63 7.73
CA HIS A 222 9.60 -16.17 6.90
C HIS A 222 10.59 -15.07 6.56
N VAL A 223 11.88 -15.40 6.62
CA VAL A 223 12.98 -14.51 6.29
C VAL A 223 13.89 -15.22 5.30
N ALA A 224 14.04 -14.61 4.13
CA ALA A 224 14.95 -15.06 3.11
C ALA A 224 16.40 -14.77 3.54
N ILE A 225 17.26 -15.78 3.39
CA ILE A 225 18.70 -15.75 3.74
C ILE A 225 19.53 -16.26 2.53
N ASP A 226 20.85 -15.99 2.52
CA ASP A 226 21.77 -16.24 1.37
C ASP A 226 21.57 -17.58 0.62
N ARG A 227 21.14 -18.64 1.32
CA ARG A 227 20.94 -19.98 0.72
C ARG A 227 19.63 -20.65 1.13
N GLY A 228 18.58 -19.88 1.39
CA GLY A 228 17.27 -20.46 1.67
C GLY A 228 16.35 -19.50 2.41
N VAL A 229 15.41 -20.06 3.14
CA VAL A 229 14.44 -19.30 3.93
C VAL A 229 14.39 -19.93 5.31
N VAL A 230 14.39 -19.10 6.34
CA VAL A 230 14.11 -19.52 7.71
C VAL A 230 12.74 -19.00 8.11
N CYS A 231 12.01 -19.76 8.91
CA CYS A 231 10.75 -19.31 9.46
C CYS A 231 10.73 -19.41 10.97
N TYR A 232 9.95 -18.53 11.59
CA TYR A 232 9.77 -18.49 13.03
C TYR A 232 8.51 -19.27 13.40
N ASN A 233 8.69 -20.35 14.16
CA ASN A 233 7.61 -21.10 14.75
C ASN A 233 7.25 -20.47 16.11
N SER A 234 6.15 -19.73 16.14
CA SER A 234 5.66 -19.04 17.34
C SER A 234 5.26 -19.99 18.48
N LEU A 235 4.81 -21.21 18.15
CA LEU A 235 4.44 -22.22 19.15
C LEU A 235 5.65 -22.78 19.89
N GLU A 236 6.76 -22.97 19.17
CA GLU A 236 8.00 -23.52 19.74
C GLU A 236 9.00 -22.44 20.19
N GLY A 237 8.77 -21.19 19.80
CA GLY A 237 9.69 -20.07 20.06
C GLY A 237 11.04 -20.22 19.36
N LYS A 238 11.07 -20.85 18.18
CA LYS A 238 12.31 -21.23 17.49
C LYS A 238 12.28 -20.91 16.00
N TRP A 239 13.48 -20.67 15.47
CA TRP A 239 13.72 -20.56 14.04
C TRP A 239 14.01 -21.93 13.44
N GLU A 240 13.39 -22.23 12.31
CA GLU A 240 13.57 -23.47 11.55
C GLU A 240 13.83 -23.17 10.06
N ARG A 241 14.34 -24.15 9.30
CA ARG A 241 14.50 -23.99 7.85
C ARG A 241 13.17 -24.25 7.16
N ALA A 242 12.77 -23.33 6.29
CA ALA A 242 11.64 -23.54 5.39
C ALA A 242 12.07 -24.36 4.16
N LYS A 243 11.09 -24.71 3.31
CA LYS A 243 11.30 -25.47 2.08
C LYS A 243 12.26 -24.75 1.13
N SER A 244 13.18 -25.49 0.50
CA SER A 244 14.35 -24.94 -0.20
C SER A 244 14.01 -24.07 -1.42
N ASN A 245 12.97 -24.42 -2.18
CA ASN A 245 12.66 -23.73 -3.44
C ASN A 245 11.87 -22.42 -3.24
N MET A 246 11.36 -22.20 -2.03
CA MET A 246 10.65 -20.98 -1.66
C MET A 246 11.53 -19.74 -1.89
N GLY A 247 12.85 -19.82 -1.70
CA GLY A 247 13.75 -18.65 -1.72
C GLY A 247 13.82 -17.84 -3.02
N SER A 248 13.17 -18.25 -4.12
CA SER A 248 13.22 -17.51 -5.40
C SER A 248 12.61 -16.10 -5.35
N PHE A 249 11.75 -15.77 -4.36
CA PHE A 249 11.25 -14.39 -4.20
C PHE A 249 12.33 -13.38 -3.75
N TRP A 250 13.49 -13.87 -3.30
CA TRP A 250 14.62 -13.03 -2.88
C TRP A 250 15.07 -12.03 -3.95
N PHE A 251 15.00 -12.40 -5.23
CA PHE A 251 15.72 -11.69 -6.29
C PHE A 251 15.12 -10.34 -6.69
N SER A 252 13.92 -9.98 -6.19
CA SER A 252 13.30 -8.70 -6.52
C SER A 252 12.35 -8.21 -5.43
N ASP A 253 11.98 -6.93 -5.51
CA ASP A 253 10.89 -6.33 -4.70
C ASP A 253 9.49 -6.62 -5.28
N SER A 254 9.40 -7.55 -6.23
CA SER A 254 8.17 -7.92 -6.93
C SER A 254 7.58 -9.18 -6.30
N TYR A 255 7.30 -9.17 -5.00
CA TYR A 255 6.63 -10.26 -4.30
C TYR A 255 5.57 -9.74 -3.33
N SER A 256 4.57 -10.57 -3.07
CA SER A 256 3.57 -10.34 -2.03
C SER A 256 2.94 -11.66 -1.62
N GLU A 257 2.44 -11.73 -0.40
CA GLU A 257 1.57 -12.81 0.03
C GLU A 257 0.12 -12.34 -0.08
N VAL A 258 -0.74 -13.23 -0.59
CA VAL A 258 -2.18 -13.04 -0.74
C VAL A 258 -2.84 -14.36 -0.34
N GLU A 259 -3.72 -14.31 0.65
CA GLU A 259 -4.45 -15.50 1.17
C GLU A 259 -3.54 -16.69 1.51
N ASN A 260 -2.43 -16.44 2.22
CA ASN A 260 -1.37 -17.38 2.57
C ASN A 260 -0.62 -18.00 1.37
N VAL A 261 -0.76 -17.44 0.17
CA VAL A 261 -0.02 -17.88 -1.01
C VAL A 261 0.99 -16.80 -1.39
N LEU A 262 2.23 -17.21 -1.61
CA LEU A 262 3.29 -16.30 -2.03
C LEU A 262 3.33 -16.16 -3.54
N TYR A 263 3.30 -14.91 -4.01
CA TYR A 263 3.39 -14.54 -5.41
C TYR A 263 4.68 -13.78 -5.70
N THR A 264 5.19 -13.91 -6.91
CA THR A 264 6.28 -13.10 -7.42
C THR A 264 6.15 -12.85 -8.92
N VAL A 265 6.75 -11.77 -9.41
CA VAL A 265 6.97 -11.58 -10.84
C VAL A 265 8.42 -11.92 -11.17
N ARG A 266 8.61 -12.89 -12.06
CA ARG A 266 9.92 -13.33 -12.52
C ARG A 266 9.87 -13.62 -14.01
N ASP A 267 10.93 -13.19 -14.72
CA ASP A 267 11.05 -13.37 -16.17
C ASP A 267 9.84 -12.82 -16.96
N GLY A 268 9.24 -11.74 -16.44
CA GLY A 268 8.08 -11.08 -17.03
C GLY A 268 6.73 -11.74 -16.75
N GLU A 269 6.70 -12.80 -15.94
CA GLU A 269 5.50 -13.58 -15.66
C GLU A 269 5.17 -13.58 -14.17
N LEU A 270 3.87 -13.51 -13.87
CA LEU A 270 3.35 -13.70 -12.52
C LEU A 270 3.39 -15.18 -12.17
N ARG A 271 3.98 -15.50 -11.02
CA ARG A 271 4.14 -16.86 -10.50
C ARG A 271 3.68 -16.93 -9.05
N TRP A 272 3.27 -18.11 -8.64
CA TRP A 272 2.94 -18.42 -7.26
C TRP A 272 3.78 -19.61 -6.78
N TYR A 273 4.00 -19.69 -5.48
CA TYR A 273 4.72 -20.80 -4.87
C TYR A 273 3.73 -21.85 -4.38
N ASP A 274 3.78 -23.03 -4.98
CA ASP A 274 3.02 -24.18 -4.52
C ASP A 274 3.84 -24.97 -3.50
N GLY A 275 3.36 -24.93 -2.25
CA GLY A 275 3.97 -25.66 -1.14
C GLY A 275 3.87 -27.18 -1.28
N GLU A 276 2.87 -27.72 -1.98
CA GLU A 276 2.66 -29.17 -2.11
C GLU A 276 3.74 -29.79 -3.01
N VAL A 277 4.00 -29.18 -4.15
CA VAL A 277 5.03 -29.63 -5.11
C VAL A 277 6.38 -28.92 -4.92
N ASN A 278 6.47 -27.98 -3.97
CA ASN A 278 7.70 -27.22 -3.65
C ASN A 278 8.28 -26.54 -4.90
N ALA A 279 7.44 -25.86 -5.69
CA ALA A 279 7.84 -25.26 -6.96
C ALA A 279 7.14 -23.92 -7.21
N TRP A 280 7.75 -23.11 -8.08
CA TRP A 280 7.16 -21.87 -8.58
C TRP A 280 6.45 -22.13 -9.91
N ILE A 281 5.16 -21.82 -9.96
CA ILE A 281 4.28 -22.12 -11.09
C ILE A 281 3.71 -20.82 -11.63
N SER A 282 3.60 -20.69 -12.94
CA SER A 282 3.00 -19.49 -13.56
C SER A 282 1.50 -19.45 -13.27
N VAL A 283 0.98 -18.24 -13.00
CA VAL A 283 -0.46 -18.01 -12.85
C VAL A 283 -1.10 -17.96 -14.24
N GLU A 284 -2.16 -18.73 -14.44
CA GLU A 284 -2.86 -18.82 -15.72
C GLU A 284 -4.04 -17.83 -15.80
N GLY A 285 -4.66 -17.70 -16.98
CA GLY A 285 -5.92 -16.96 -17.12
C GLY A 285 -5.84 -15.43 -17.18
N LEU A 286 -4.66 -14.84 -17.05
CA LEU A 286 -4.38 -13.39 -16.99
C LEU A 286 -4.62 -12.63 -18.32
N VAL A 287 -5.73 -12.91 -18.99
CA VAL A 287 -6.11 -12.27 -20.25
C VAL A 287 -6.22 -10.76 -20.05
N GLY A 288 -5.48 -9.99 -20.86
CA GLY A 288 -5.45 -8.53 -20.81
C GLY A 288 -4.32 -7.94 -19.95
N LEU A 289 -3.67 -8.73 -19.08
CA LEU A 289 -2.46 -8.30 -18.38
C LEU A 289 -1.25 -8.40 -19.34
N PRO A 290 -0.42 -7.35 -19.48
CA PRO A 290 0.76 -7.43 -20.33
C PRO A 290 1.82 -8.35 -19.72
N LYS A 291 2.66 -8.96 -20.58
CA LYS A 291 3.94 -9.50 -20.12
C LYS A 291 4.88 -8.35 -19.76
N PHE A 292 5.57 -8.46 -18.62
CA PHE A 292 6.48 -7.41 -18.18
C PHE A 292 7.85 -7.57 -18.85
N LEU A 293 8.33 -6.51 -19.49
CA LEU A 293 9.66 -6.52 -20.12
C LEU A 293 10.77 -6.52 -19.04
N PRO A 294 11.97 -7.04 -19.35
CA PRO A 294 13.12 -6.92 -18.45
C PRO A 294 13.36 -5.46 -18.04
N GLY A 295 13.57 -5.23 -16.75
CA GLY A 295 13.84 -3.90 -16.19
C GLY A 295 12.60 -3.08 -15.78
N VAL A 296 11.39 -3.53 -16.11
CA VAL A 296 10.15 -2.90 -15.60
C VAL A 296 10.04 -3.10 -14.09
N SER A 297 9.74 -2.03 -13.35
CA SER A 297 9.50 -2.13 -11.91
C SER A 297 8.07 -2.60 -11.68
N VAL A 298 7.91 -3.74 -11.02
CA VAL A 298 6.60 -4.30 -10.65
C VAL A 298 6.49 -4.39 -9.13
N ARG A 299 5.32 -4.05 -8.58
CA ARG A 299 4.98 -4.27 -7.18
C ARG A 299 3.66 -5.02 -7.08
N LEU A 300 3.64 -5.97 -6.16
CA LEU A 300 2.46 -6.77 -5.83
C LEU A 300 1.99 -6.36 -4.43
N CYS A 301 0.68 -6.40 -4.20
CA CYS A 301 0.11 -6.30 -2.87
C CYS A 301 -1.21 -7.05 -2.77
N ASP A 302 -1.47 -7.65 -1.60
CA ASP A 302 -2.82 -8.06 -1.21
C ASP A 302 -3.73 -6.83 -1.09
N TYR A 303 -4.91 -6.94 -1.68
CA TYR A 303 -5.96 -5.94 -1.72
C TYR A 303 -7.30 -6.60 -1.38
N GLY A 304 -7.43 -7.08 -0.14
CA GLY A 304 -8.65 -7.72 0.37
C GLY A 304 -8.91 -9.09 -0.23
N GLY A 305 -7.89 -9.95 -0.29
CA GLY A 305 -7.95 -11.30 -0.87
C GLY A 305 -7.75 -11.31 -2.38
N LYS A 306 -7.81 -10.16 -3.03
CA LYS A 306 -7.40 -9.97 -4.42
C LYS A 306 -5.96 -9.49 -4.48
N MET A 307 -5.34 -9.67 -5.63
CA MET A 307 -3.99 -9.15 -5.85
C MET A 307 -4.05 -7.89 -6.71
N VAL A 308 -3.35 -6.85 -6.27
CA VAL A 308 -3.06 -5.69 -7.09
C VAL A 308 -1.64 -5.77 -7.64
N VAL A 309 -1.49 -5.47 -8.92
CA VAL A 309 -0.22 -5.37 -9.63
C VAL A 309 -0.03 -3.94 -10.11
N VAL A 310 1.06 -3.30 -9.68
CA VAL A 310 1.43 -1.94 -10.09
C VAL A 310 2.75 -2.00 -10.83
N TRP A 311 2.83 -1.35 -11.99
CA TRP A 311 4.07 -1.29 -12.75
C TRP A 311 4.25 0.03 -13.48
N ASP A 312 5.50 0.31 -13.86
CA ASP A 312 5.83 1.48 -14.64
C ASP A 312 6.04 1.19 -16.13
N LYS A 313 5.82 2.22 -16.94
CA LYS A 313 6.12 2.22 -18.38
C LYS A 313 6.72 3.56 -18.76
N ASP A 314 7.99 3.54 -19.18
CA ASP A 314 8.71 4.74 -19.59
C ASP A 314 8.12 5.34 -20.88
N MET A 315 7.98 6.66 -20.90
CA MET A 315 7.65 7.46 -22.07
C MET A 315 8.89 8.26 -22.49
N LEU A 316 9.81 7.59 -23.19
CA LEU A 316 11.12 8.13 -23.57
C LEU A 316 11.06 9.48 -24.30
N SER A 317 9.97 9.75 -25.02
CA SER A 317 9.78 11.01 -25.76
C SER A 317 9.39 12.21 -24.90
N SER A 318 8.80 12.01 -23.71
CA SER A 318 8.31 13.10 -22.86
C SER A 318 9.11 13.34 -21.58
N GLY A 319 10.06 12.44 -21.24
CA GLY A 319 10.76 12.49 -19.95
C GLY A 319 9.86 12.10 -18.76
N GLU A 320 8.74 11.45 -19.05
CA GLU A 320 7.77 10.99 -18.07
C GLU A 320 7.66 9.45 -18.08
N LYS A 321 6.94 8.94 -17.09
CA LYS A 321 6.68 7.54 -16.85
C LYS A 321 5.22 7.37 -16.46
N MET A 322 4.54 6.41 -17.10
CA MET A 322 3.17 6.03 -16.74
C MET A 322 3.21 4.98 -15.64
N ILE A 323 2.37 5.14 -14.63
CA ILE A 323 2.09 4.11 -13.64
C ILE A 323 0.77 3.44 -14.02
N TRP A 324 0.82 2.13 -14.19
CA TRP A 324 -0.31 1.28 -14.46
C TRP A 324 -0.65 0.44 -13.25
N CYS A 325 -1.93 0.13 -13.10
CA CYS A 325 -2.44 -0.70 -12.01
C CYS A 325 -3.47 -1.68 -12.57
N ALA A 326 -3.45 -2.90 -12.04
CA ALA A 326 -4.46 -3.91 -12.32
C ALA A 326 -4.86 -4.61 -11.03
N GLU A 327 -6.14 -4.93 -10.90
CA GLU A 327 -6.66 -5.80 -9.85
C GLU A 327 -6.98 -7.17 -10.46
N ILE A 328 -6.54 -8.22 -9.77
CA ILE A 328 -6.62 -9.60 -10.21
C ILE A 328 -7.32 -10.40 -9.12
N ALA A 329 -8.46 -10.98 -9.46
CA ALA A 329 -9.08 -12.02 -8.65
C ALA A 329 -8.34 -13.34 -8.88
N LEU A 330 -7.98 -14.03 -7.80
CA LEU A 330 -7.25 -15.29 -7.83
C LEU A 330 -8.18 -16.42 -7.44
N GLU A 331 -8.07 -17.55 -8.13
CA GLU A 331 -8.87 -18.75 -7.90
C GLU A 331 -7.97 -19.98 -8.02
N ARG A 332 -7.91 -20.80 -6.97
CA ARG A 332 -7.27 -22.11 -7.01
C ARG A 332 -8.27 -23.14 -7.53
N ARG A 333 -7.98 -23.76 -8.68
CA ARG A 333 -8.92 -24.67 -9.37
C ARG A 333 -8.61 -26.14 -9.11
N GLU A 334 -7.38 -26.54 -9.43
CA GLU A 334 -6.88 -27.90 -9.26
C GLU A 334 -5.58 -27.90 -8.45
N ILE A 335 -5.02 -29.10 -8.23
CA ILE A 335 -3.68 -29.24 -7.64
C ILE A 335 -2.69 -28.55 -8.57
N SER A 336 -1.87 -27.66 -8.02
CA SER A 336 -0.86 -26.93 -8.79
C SER A 336 -1.40 -26.04 -9.90
N GLU A 337 -2.68 -25.66 -9.87
CA GLU A 337 -3.27 -24.69 -10.80
C GLU A 337 -3.83 -23.46 -10.07
N MET A 338 -3.25 -22.29 -10.38
CA MET A 338 -3.75 -20.99 -9.93
C MET A 338 -4.20 -20.18 -11.13
N TRP A 339 -5.47 -19.81 -11.13
CA TRP A 339 -6.08 -19.01 -12.19
C TRP A 339 -6.28 -17.57 -11.73
N GLY A 340 -5.90 -16.60 -12.56
CA GLY A 340 -6.11 -15.18 -12.32
C GLY A 340 -7.08 -14.58 -13.33
N LYS A 341 -8.01 -13.75 -12.87
CA LYS A 341 -8.90 -12.95 -13.70
C LYS A 341 -8.63 -11.48 -13.46
N VAL A 342 -8.25 -10.74 -14.51
CA VAL A 342 -8.08 -9.28 -14.46
C VAL A 342 -9.47 -8.64 -14.33
N GLU A 343 -9.77 -8.06 -13.18
CA GLU A 343 -11.05 -7.38 -12.91
C GLU A 343 -11.06 -5.99 -13.55
N TRP A 344 -9.94 -5.27 -13.45
CA TRP A 344 -9.72 -4.02 -14.15
C TRP A 344 -8.23 -3.77 -14.35
N ILE A 345 -7.93 -2.92 -15.34
CA ILE A 345 -6.58 -2.46 -15.66
C ILE A 345 -6.69 -1.02 -16.16
N ASP A 346 -5.94 -0.10 -15.55
CA ASP A 346 -5.99 1.32 -15.89
C ASP A 346 -4.62 1.99 -15.79
N HIS A 347 -4.45 3.05 -16.58
CA HIS A 347 -3.41 4.05 -16.36
C HIS A 347 -3.86 4.97 -15.23
N VAL A 348 -3.15 4.93 -14.11
CA VAL A 348 -3.60 5.59 -12.88
C VAL A 348 -2.83 6.86 -12.53
N LEU A 349 -1.62 7.05 -13.07
CA LEU A 349 -0.79 8.23 -12.81
C LEU A 349 0.29 8.43 -13.89
N THR A 350 0.68 9.68 -14.15
CA THR A 350 1.90 10.01 -14.89
C THR A 350 2.83 10.80 -13.98
N VAL A 351 4.10 10.43 -13.94
CA VAL A 351 5.14 11.07 -13.13
C VAL A 351 6.41 11.33 -13.94
N PRO A 352 7.29 12.25 -13.52
CA PRO A 352 8.61 12.40 -14.14
C PRO A 352 9.42 11.10 -14.08
N ILE A 353 10.29 10.85 -15.06
CA ILE A 353 11.06 9.60 -15.18
C ILE A 353 11.97 9.30 -13.97
N GLY A 354 12.36 10.33 -13.21
CA GLY A 354 13.16 10.19 -11.99
C GLY A 354 12.42 9.55 -10.81
N TYR A 355 11.12 9.30 -10.93
CA TYR A 355 10.37 8.55 -9.92
C TYR A 355 10.42 7.05 -10.18
N TYR A 356 10.55 6.27 -9.11
CA TYR A 356 10.40 4.82 -9.11
C TYR A 356 9.38 4.38 -8.07
N ILE A 357 8.80 3.21 -8.30
CA ILE A 357 7.84 2.61 -7.37
C ILE A 357 8.60 1.97 -6.21
N VAL A 358 8.36 2.44 -4.98
CA VAL A 358 8.95 1.83 -3.77
C VAL A 358 8.14 0.61 -3.38
N LYS A 359 6.86 0.78 -3.05
CA LYS A 359 5.96 -0.29 -2.60
C LYS A 359 4.50 0.10 -2.80
N ALA A 360 3.66 -0.90 -3.07
CA ALA A 360 2.21 -0.80 -2.98
C ALA A 360 1.75 -1.53 -1.71
N LEU A 361 0.80 -0.95 -0.98
CA LEU A 361 0.26 -1.51 0.26
C LEU A 361 -1.25 -1.30 0.29
N ALA A 362 -2.00 -2.29 0.76
CA ALA A 362 -3.37 -2.08 1.18
C ALA A 362 -3.44 -1.89 2.70
N VAL A 363 -4.33 -1.00 3.12
CA VAL A 363 -4.72 -0.79 4.53
C VAL A 363 -6.22 -1.00 4.66
N ILE A 364 -6.65 -1.37 5.86
CA ILE A 364 -8.06 -1.54 6.20
C ILE A 364 -8.53 -0.27 6.91
N VAL A 365 -9.47 0.48 6.32
CA VAL A 365 -9.94 1.78 6.83
C VAL A 365 -11.44 1.89 6.96
#